data_AF-A0A5C3FM96-F1
#
_entry.id   AF-A0A5C3FM96-F1
#
_cell.length_a   1.000
_cell.length_b   1.000
_cell.length_c   1.000
_cell.angle_alpha   90.00
_cell.angle_beta   90.00
_cell.angle_gamma   90.00
#
_symmetry.space_group_name_H-M   'P 1'
#
loop_
_entity.id
_entity.type
_entity.pdbx_description
1 polymer ?
#
loop_
_entity_poly.entity_id
_entity_poly.type
_entity_poly.pdbx_seq_one_letter_code
_entity_poly.pdbx_strand_id
1 'polypeptide(L)'
;MSASLLGLKAELERTRASASTPRSRSSTSKPVKSAATQGSRKRQQDEVSHDQVRLSLERKARTYAQLSSGKYAGVSDAALLESSIDWTRKLHEDQSSPPPESTDNDADPMVEYMDEFGRTRVSHLSEIPRHLLPQQEEEEEEENVIYGPAQSFPVYNPTPRVAQKKFDAAEELRYRGAAFYRFSTDQLQRERQMNELAQQHAHTHAIRSTAQRKGGMSLLKTRLAERAHKVHDERLRILGPAAVHQRSQRIQQARLAALLPPT
;
A
#
# COMPACT_ATOMS: atom_id res chain seq x y z
N MET A 1 -63.81 11.50 -62.45
CA MET A 1 -62.92 10.33 -62.52
C MET A 1 -61.86 10.50 -61.44
N SER A 2 -62.01 9.74 -60.37
CA SER A 2 -61.23 9.72 -59.13
C SER A 2 -60.04 8.78 -59.22
N ALA A 3 -58.85 9.23 -58.82
CA ALA A 3 -57.68 8.46 -58.38
C ALA A 3 -56.61 9.47 -57.92
N SER A 4 -55.77 9.31 -56.89
CA SER A 4 -55.62 8.41 -55.74
C SER A 4 -54.44 8.97 -54.93
N LEU A 5 -54.63 9.24 -53.63
CA LEU A 5 -53.63 9.83 -52.71
C LEU A 5 -52.59 8.81 -52.19
N LEU A 6 -52.16 7.88 -53.04
CA LEU A 6 -51.23 6.78 -52.69
C LEU A 6 -49.96 6.71 -53.55
N GLY A 7 -49.72 7.71 -54.41
CA GLY A 7 -48.55 7.74 -55.31
C GLY A 7 -47.29 8.46 -54.80
N LEU A 8 -47.38 9.26 -53.74
CA LEU A 8 -46.27 10.13 -53.28
C LEU A 8 -45.37 9.54 -52.19
N LYS A 9 -45.66 8.33 -51.69
CA LYS A 9 -44.87 7.67 -50.62
C LYS A 9 -43.82 6.67 -51.11
N ALA A 10 -43.72 6.41 -52.42
CA ALA A 10 -42.82 5.39 -52.98
C ALA A 10 -41.55 5.94 -53.67
N GLU A 11 -41.42 7.27 -53.84
CA GLU A 11 -40.22 7.88 -54.47
C GLU A 11 -39.15 8.34 -53.48
N LEU A 12 -39.44 8.41 -52.17
CA LEU A 12 -38.47 8.88 -51.17
C LEU A 12 -37.50 7.79 -50.66
N GLU A 13 -37.68 6.52 -51.05
CA GLU A 13 -36.83 5.41 -50.59
C GLU A 13 -35.79 4.90 -51.61
N ARG A 14 -35.71 5.47 -52.83
CA ARG A 14 -34.74 5.03 -53.85
C ARG A 14 -33.42 5.80 -53.91
N THR A 15 -33.25 6.84 -53.10
CA THR A 15 -32.00 7.63 -53.04
C THR A 15 -31.11 7.30 -51.84
N ARG A 16 -31.39 6.22 -51.09
CA ARG A 16 -30.56 5.77 -49.96
C ARG A 16 -29.72 4.51 -50.23
N ALA A 17 -29.76 3.96 -51.43
CA ALA A 17 -29.03 2.75 -51.77
C ALA A 17 -28.32 2.86 -53.12
N SER A 18 -27.25 3.64 -53.19
CA SER A 18 -26.16 3.42 -54.15
C SER A 18 -24.91 4.19 -53.75
N ALA A 19 -23.75 3.63 -54.13
CA ALA A 19 -22.40 4.19 -54.10
C ALA A 19 -21.55 3.99 -52.82
N SER A 20 -20.86 2.83 -52.85
CA SER A 20 -19.41 2.66 -52.73
C SER A 20 -18.66 3.17 -51.50
N THR A 21 -18.10 2.20 -50.78
CA THR A 21 -17.05 2.30 -49.77
C THR A 21 -15.75 2.93 -50.29
N PRO A 22 -15.17 3.89 -49.55
CA PRO A 22 -13.72 3.97 -49.41
C PRO A 22 -13.30 3.75 -47.95
N ARG A 23 -12.27 2.92 -47.75
CA ARG A 23 -11.53 2.82 -46.50
C ARG A 23 -10.88 4.18 -46.21
N SER A 24 -11.31 4.82 -45.12
CA SER A 24 -10.58 5.91 -44.49
C SER A 24 -10.12 5.47 -43.10
N ARG A 25 -8.80 5.40 -42.92
CA ARG A 25 -8.17 5.44 -41.61
C ARG A 25 -8.29 6.88 -41.12
N SER A 26 -9.09 7.11 -40.09
CA SER A 26 -9.03 8.36 -39.33
C SER A 26 -9.25 8.05 -37.86
N SER A 27 -8.20 8.32 -37.09
CA SER A 27 -8.16 8.42 -35.64
C SER A 27 -9.33 9.24 -35.11
N THR A 28 -10.26 8.61 -34.41
CA THR A 28 -11.35 9.32 -33.75
C THR A 28 -10.88 9.85 -32.40
N SER A 29 -10.26 11.03 -32.42
CA SER A 29 -10.33 11.97 -31.32
C SER A 29 -11.80 12.27 -31.05
N LYS A 30 -12.32 11.89 -29.89
CA LYS A 30 -13.69 12.22 -29.48
C LYS A 30 -13.83 13.75 -29.34
N PRO A 31 -14.97 14.33 -29.77
CA PRO A 31 -15.19 15.76 -29.71
C PRO A 31 -15.38 16.23 -28.26
N VAL A 32 -14.67 17.29 -27.89
CA VAL A 32 -14.86 18.03 -26.64
C VAL A 32 -16.19 18.78 -26.77
N LYS A 33 -17.24 18.26 -26.13
CA LYS A 33 -18.49 19.01 -25.96
C LYS A 33 -18.26 20.07 -24.88
N SER A 34 -18.29 21.33 -25.31
CA SER A 34 -18.50 22.49 -24.46
C SER A 34 -19.84 22.35 -23.72
N ALA A 35 -19.77 22.12 -22.41
CA ALA A 35 -20.91 22.16 -21.50
C ALA A 35 -20.55 23.04 -20.30
N ALA A 36 -20.35 24.33 -20.58
CA ALA A 36 -20.63 25.35 -19.58
C ALA A 36 -22.16 25.34 -19.35
N THR A 37 -22.58 25.40 -18.09
CA THR A 37 -23.99 25.44 -17.62
C THR A 37 -24.65 24.08 -17.31
N GLN A 38 -24.14 23.40 -16.29
CA GLN A 38 -24.95 22.60 -15.35
C GLN A 38 -24.39 22.83 -13.94
N GLY A 39 -24.85 23.91 -13.30
CA GLY A 39 -24.84 23.99 -11.84
C GLY A 39 -25.76 22.91 -11.26
N SER A 40 -25.45 22.52 -10.01
CA SER A 40 -26.30 21.71 -9.12
C SER A 40 -26.73 20.30 -9.56
N ARG A 41 -25.76 19.44 -9.90
CA ARG A 41 -25.90 18.01 -9.57
C ARG A 41 -25.19 17.74 -8.25
N LYS A 42 -25.98 17.47 -7.22
CA LYS A 42 -25.54 16.90 -5.95
C LYS A 42 -24.46 15.85 -6.24
N ARG A 43 -23.26 16.07 -5.68
CA ARG A 43 -22.25 15.04 -5.44
C ARG A 43 -22.90 13.95 -4.57
N GLN A 44 -23.62 13.03 -5.21
CA GLN A 44 -23.82 11.72 -4.60
C GLN A 44 -22.43 11.12 -4.57
N GLN A 45 -21.93 10.94 -3.35
CA GLN A 45 -20.72 10.21 -3.09
C GLN A 45 -20.85 8.87 -3.82
N ASP A 46 -19.86 8.53 -4.64
CA ASP A 46 -19.69 7.17 -5.11
C ASP A 46 -19.31 6.32 -3.89
N GLU A 47 -20.30 6.03 -3.04
CA GLU A 47 -20.26 4.86 -2.18
C GLU A 47 -20.21 3.68 -3.12
N VAL A 48 -19.00 3.20 -3.39
CA VAL A 48 -18.82 1.82 -3.86
C VAL A 48 -19.52 0.98 -2.80
N SER A 49 -20.75 0.58 -3.08
CA SER A 49 -21.63 -0.08 -2.13
C SER A 49 -20.83 -1.20 -1.46
N HIS A 50 -20.92 -1.28 -0.14
CA HIS A 50 -20.21 -2.31 0.63
C HIS A 50 -20.42 -3.72 0.07
N ASP A 51 -21.55 -3.94 -0.61
CA ASP A 51 -21.86 -5.19 -1.29
C ASP A 51 -21.00 -5.44 -2.54
N GLN A 52 -20.65 -4.39 -3.30
CA GLN A 52 -19.69 -4.50 -4.40
C GLN A 52 -18.29 -4.82 -3.89
N VAL A 53 -17.89 -4.21 -2.77
CA VAL A 53 -16.61 -4.52 -2.11
C VAL A 53 -16.59 -5.98 -1.64
N ARG A 54 -17.66 -6.45 -0.98
CA ARG A 54 -17.80 -7.85 -0.55
C ARG A 54 -17.76 -8.83 -1.71
N LEU A 55 -18.48 -8.55 -2.79
CA LEU A 55 -18.48 -9.39 -4.00
C LEU A 55 -17.09 -9.45 -4.64
N SER A 56 -16.36 -8.33 -4.69
CA SER A 56 -15.00 -8.31 -5.20
C SER A 56 -14.02 -9.11 -4.32
N LEU A 57 -14.17 -9.03 -3.01
CA LEU A 57 -13.38 -9.79 -2.04
C LEU A 57 -13.69 -11.28 -2.09
N GLU A 58 -14.95 -11.65 -2.24
CA GLU A 58 -15.37 -13.05 -2.37
C GLU A 58 -14.81 -13.68 -3.64
N ARG A 59 -14.87 -12.96 -4.78
CA ARG A 59 -14.26 -13.42 -6.04
C ARG A 59 -12.77 -13.66 -5.87
N LYS A 60 -12.04 -12.70 -5.28
CA LYS A 60 -10.61 -12.84 -4.99
C LYS A 60 -10.33 -14.02 -4.07
N ALA A 61 -11.09 -14.18 -2.99
CA ALA A 61 -10.93 -15.29 -2.05
C ALA A 61 -11.10 -16.66 -2.72
N ARG A 62 -12.09 -16.79 -3.63
CA ARG A 62 -12.28 -18.00 -4.44
C ARG A 62 -11.07 -18.26 -5.36
N THR A 63 -10.55 -17.22 -6.03
CA THR A 63 -9.35 -17.35 -6.86
C THR A 63 -8.12 -17.74 -6.04
N TYR A 64 -7.91 -17.14 -4.86
CA TYR A 64 -6.81 -17.52 -3.96
C TYR A 64 -6.97 -18.94 -3.40
N ALA A 65 -8.19 -19.38 -3.11
CA ALA A 65 -8.46 -20.77 -2.70
C ALA A 65 -8.15 -21.77 -3.84
N GLN A 66 -8.44 -21.39 -5.09
CA GLN A 66 -8.09 -22.19 -6.27
C GLN A 66 -6.57 -22.24 -6.49
N LEU A 67 -5.89 -21.09 -6.45
CA LEU A 67 -4.43 -21.02 -6.59
C LEU A 67 -3.71 -21.77 -5.46
N SER A 68 -4.16 -21.62 -4.21
CA SER A 68 -3.58 -22.33 -3.06
C SER A 68 -3.89 -23.83 -3.04
N SER A 69 -4.91 -24.28 -3.78
CA SER A 69 -5.19 -25.70 -3.98
C SER A 69 -4.49 -26.28 -5.22
N GLY A 70 -3.65 -25.49 -5.90
CA GLY A 70 -2.94 -25.91 -7.12
C GLY A 70 -3.84 -26.01 -8.35
N LYS A 71 -5.07 -25.48 -8.27
CA LYS A 71 -5.97 -25.37 -9.41
C LYS A 71 -5.77 -24.00 -10.04
N TYR A 72 -4.84 -23.94 -10.97
CA TYR A 72 -4.57 -22.74 -11.76
C TYR A 72 -5.84 -22.41 -12.55
N ALA A 73 -6.50 -21.29 -12.23
CA ALA A 73 -7.83 -20.93 -12.69
C ALA A 73 -7.84 -20.54 -14.20
N GLY A 74 -7.46 -21.48 -15.08
CA GLY A 74 -7.27 -21.25 -16.52
C GLY A 74 -5.94 -20.57 -16.90
N VAL A 75 -5.09 -20.25 -15.92
CA VAL A 75 -3.72 -19.76 -16.16
C VAL A 75 -2.83 -20.99 -16.34
N SER A 76 -2.19 -21.13 -17.50
CA SER A 76 -1.27 -22.24 -17.74
C SER A 76 -0.06 -22.14 -16.81
N ASP A 77 0.50 -23.28 -16.43
CA ASP A 77 1.73 -23.34 -15.62
C ASP A 77 2.87 -22.51 -16.28
N ALA A 78 2.90 -22.44 -17.61
CA ALA A 78 3.82 -21.60 -18.37
C ALA A 78 3.64 -20.10 -18.10
N ALA A 79 2.40 -19.61 -18.01
CA ALA A 79 2.12 -18.21 -17.70
C ALA A 79 2.44 -17.85 -16.24
N LEU A 80 2.43 -18.83 -15.33
CA LEU A 80 2.90 -18.66 -13.95
C LEU A 80 4.43 -18.63 -13.86
N LEU A 81 5.12 -19.48 -14.64
CA LEU A 81 6.59 -19.48 -14.75
C LEU A 81 7.12 -18.21 -15.41
N GLU A 82 6.37 -17.62 -16.34
CA GLU A 82 6.72 -16.35 -16.98
C GLU A 82 6.31 -15.13 -16.13
N SER A 83 5.55 -15.34 -15.05
CA SER A 83 5.25 -14.26 -14.10
C SER A 83 6.52 -13.87 -13.36
N SER A 84 6.84 -12.57 -13.34
CA SER A 84 8.06 -12.03 -12.74
C SER A 84 8.12 -12.16 -11.20
N ILE A 85 7.13 -12.83 -10.60
CA ILE A 85 7.03 -13.04 -9.15
C ILE A 85 7.32 -14.51 -8.86
N ASP A 86 8.55 -14.79 -8.42
CA ASP A 86 8.95 -16.12 -7.97
C ASP A 86 8.41 -16.39 -6.56
N TRP A 87 7.25 -17.03 -6.50
CA TRP A 87 6.57 -17.39 -5.25
C TRP A 87 7.34 -18.42 -4.42
N THR A 88 8.17 -19.24 -5.06
CA THR A 88 9.03 -20.24 -4.41
C THR A 88 10.13 -19.57 -3.61
N ARG A 89 10.78 -18.54 -4.18
CA ARG A 89 11.81 -17.76 -3.48
C ARG A 89 11.25 -16.99 -2.28
N LYS A 90 10.10 -16.33 -2.45
CA LYS A 90 9.47 -15.53 -1.40
C LYS A 90 9.12 -16.35 -0.14
N LEU A 91 8.80 -17.63 -0.31
CA LEU A 91 8.46 -18.53 0.80
C LEU A 91 9.69 -18.94 1.64
N HIS A 92 10.89 -18.83 1.08
CA HIS A 92 12.16 -19.15 1.74
C HIS A 92 12.82 -17.95 2.45
N GLU A 93 12.56 -16.72 1.98
CA GLU A 93 13.10 -15.49 2.58
C GLU A 93 12.53 -15.23 3.99
N ASP A 94 11.26 -15.56 4.24
CA ASP A 94 10.62 -15.38 5.56
C ASP A 94 11.17 -16.34 6.66
N GLN A 95 12.01 -17.32 6.31
CA GLN A 95 12.56 -18.30 7.27
C GLN A 95 14.06 -18.17 7.54
N SER A 96 14.80 -17.35 6.79
CA SER A 96 16.28 -17.44 6.75
C SER A 96 17.05 -16.22 7.26
N SER A 97 16.39 -15.18 7.77
CA SER A 97 17.10 -14.00 8.31
C SER A 97 16.94 -13.90 9.82
N PRO A 98 17.98 -14.26 10.62
CA PRO A 98 18.05 -13.81 12.00
C PRO A 98 18.23 -12.27 12.05
N PRO A 99 17.70 -11.59 13.08
CA PRO A 99 17.93 -10.16 13.26
C PRO A 99 19.44 -9.88 13.41
N PRO A 100 19.95 -8.73 12.91
CA PRO A 100 21.33 -8.36 13.15
C PRO A 100 21.59 -8.28 14.66
N GLU A 101 22.58 -9.03 15.14
CA GLU A 101 23.13 -8.91 16.49
C GLU A 101 23.68 -7.49 16.67
N SER A 102 23.21 -6.81 17.71
CA SER A 102 23.70 -5.50 18.13
C SER A 102 25.13 -5.65 18.64
N THR A 103 26.09 -5.08 17.91
CA THR A 103 27.48 -4.95 18.38
C THR A 103 27.52 -4.13 19.67
N ASP A 104 28.35 -4.58 20.61
CA ASP A 104 28.49 -4.13 21.99
C ASP A 104 28.47 -2.59 22.18
N ASN A 105 27.45 -2.10 22.89
CA ASN A 105 27.32 -0.69 23.34
C ASN A 105 28.28 -0.34 24.51
N ASP A 106 29.14 -1.27 24.93
CA ASP A 106 30.01 -1.08 26.10
C ASP A 106 31.21 -0.15 25.84
N ALA A 107 31.50 0.17 24.58
CA ALA A 107 32.63 1.03 24.20
C ALA A 107 32.29 2.54 24.19
N ASP A 108 31.01 2.91 24.13
CA ASP A 108 30.61 4.31 23.99
C ASP A 108 30.40 4.98 25.36
N PRO A 109 31.10 6.09 25.66
CA PRO A 109 30.95 6.79 26.93
C PRO A 109 29.54 7.37 27.07
N MET A 110 29.00 7.28 28.27
CA MET A 110 27.71 7.83 28.64
C MET A 110 27.84 9.32 28.97
N VAL A 111 27.16 10.20 28.23
CA VAL A 111 27.28 11.66 28.32
C VAL A 111 25.94 12.29 28.68
N GLU A 112 25.98 13.30 29.55
CA GLU A 112 24.84 14.15 29.88
C GLU A 112 24.62 15.21 28.78
N TYR A 113 23.43 15.24 28.19
CA TYR A 113 23.04 16.25 27.20
C TYR A 113 21.69 16.88 27.54
N MET A 114 21.45 18.09 27.03
CA MET A 114 20.16 18.76 27.12
C MET A 114 19.31 18.40 25.90
N ASP A 115 18.18 17.74 26.15
CA ASP A 115 17.15 17.43 25.14
C ASP A 115 16.45 18.73 24.68
N GLU A 116 15.75 18.67 23.55
CA GLU A 116 15.01 19.78 22.91
C GLU A 116 14.02 20.49 23.85
N PHE A 117 13.59 19.78 24.90
CA PHE A 117 12.67 20.24 25.93
C PHE A 117 13.38 20.85 27.16
N GLY A 118 14.70 21.06 27.09
CA GLY A 118 15.51 21.62 28.18
C GLY A 118 15.69 20.69 29.38
N ARG A 119 15.47 19.38 29.20
CA ARG A 119 15.67 18.36 30.25
C ARG A 119 17.04 17.73 30.08
N THR A 120 17.76 17.51 31.17
CA THR A 120 19.02 16.76 31.15
C THR A 120 18.73 15.26 31.03
N ARG A 121 19.33 14.60 30.05
CA ARG A 121 19.25 13.16 29.82
C ARG A 121 20.66 12.58 29.64
N VAL A 122 20.79 11.30 29.95
CA VAL A 122 22.04 10.55 29.92
C VAL A 122 21.92 9.50 28.80
N SER A 123 22.76 9.56 27.77
CA SER A 123 22.82 8.56 26.68
C SER A 123 24.25 8.38 26.17
N HIS A 124 24.47 7.35 25.34
CA HIS A 124 25.75 7.14 24.68
C HIS A 124 26.09 8.28 23.72
N LEU A 125 27.37 8.63 23.60
CA LEU A 125 27.84 9.71 22.73
C LEU A 125 27.39 9.55 21.26
N SER A 126 27.29 8.32 20.76
CA SER A 126 26.88 8.00 19.40
C SER A 126 25.39 8.21 19.13
N GLU A 127 24.54 8.11 20.16
CA GLU A 127 23.09 8.30 20.07
C GLU A 127 22.69 9.78 20.18
N ILE A 128 23.58 10.64 20.69
CA ILE A 128 23.30 12.07 20.87
C ILE A 128 23.33 12.77 19.51
N PRO A 129 22.23 13.46 19.11
CA PRO A 129 22.22 14.26 17.90
C PRO A 129 23.33 15.31 17.89
N ARG A 130 24.05 15.43 16.77
CA ARG A 130 25.21 16.34 16.62
C ARG A 130 24.95 17.80 17.00
N HIS A 131 23.70 18.26 16.86
CA HIS A 131 23.32 19.64 17.17
C HIS A 131 23.06 19.88 18.67
N LEU A 132 22.98 18.82 19.48
CA LEU A 132 22.83 18.89 20.95
C LEU A 132 24.17 18.68 21.67
N LEU A 133 25.22 18.27 20.95
CA LEU A 133 26.57 18.25 21.49
C LEU A 133 27.07 19.68 21.67
N PRO A 134 27.80 19.98 22.76
CA PRO A 134 28.48 21.25 22.87
C PRO A 134 29.42 21.38 21.67
N GLN A 135 29.19 22.40 20.83
CA GLN A 135 30.20 22.81 19.86
C GLN A 135 31.40 23.22 20.70
N GLN A 136 32.44 22.38 20.74
CA GLN A 136 33.76 22.89 21.06
C GLN A 136 33.97 23.99 20.03
N GLU A 137 34.02 25.23 20.51
CA GLU A 137 34.53 26.34 19.74
C GLU A 137 35.93 25.89 19.31
N GLU A 138 36.04 25.35 18.09
CA GLU A 138 37.33 25.29 17.42
C GLU A 138 37.76 26.75 17.43
N GLU A 139 38.76 27.06 18.27
CA GLU A 139 39.47 28.32 18.21
C GLU A 139 40.00 28.40 16.78
N GLU A 140 39.20 28.97 15.89
CA GLU A 140 39.60 29.31 14.55
C GLU A 140 40.78 30.26 14.74
N GLU A 141 41.99 29.77 14.49
CA GLU A 141 43.19 30.60 14.37
C GLU A 141 42.98 31.54 13.18
N GLU A 142 42.20 32.61 13.40
CA GLU A 142 41.93 33.68 12.45
C GLU A 142 43.13 34.65 12.38
N GLU A 143 44.34 34.13 12.16
CA GLU A 143 45.54 34.97 11.92
C GLU A 143 46.12 34.73 10.52
N ASN A 144 45.31 35.00 9.49
CA ASN A 144 45.71 35.69 8.25
C ASN A 144 44.64 35.59 7.16
N VAL A 145 43.43 36.08 7.43
CA VAL A 145 42.46 36.34 6.35
C VAL A 145 42.67 37.78 5.86
N ILE A 146 43.47 37.94 4.81
CA ILE A 146 43.62 39.23 4.11
C ILE A 146 42.32 39.49 3.34
N TYR A 147 41.40 40.22 3.96
CA TYR A 147 40.22 40.76 3.28
C TYR A 147 40.65 41.91 2.36
N GLY A 148 40.64 41.67 1.04
CA GLY A 148 40.63 42.76 0.06
C GLY A 148 39.38 43.64 0.25
N PRO A 149 39.32 44.85 -0.34
CA PRO A 149 38.15 45.72 -0.23
C PRO A 149 36.96 45.06 -0.93
N ALA A 150 36.20 44.26 -0.18
CA ALA A 150 34.98 43.62 -0.63
C ALA A 150 33.91 44.70 -0.76
N GLN A 151 33.87 45.34 -1.93
CA GLN A 151 32.86 46.32 -2.23
C GLN A 151 31.55 45.55 -2.51
N SER A 152 30.75 45.40 -1.45
CA SER A 152 29.39 44.84 -1.45
C SER A 152 29.31 43.34 -1.75
N PHE A 153 29.19 42.53 -0.69
CA PHE A 153 28.56 41.21 -0.82
C PHE A 153 27.05 41.40 -1.03
N PRO A 154 26.40 40.64 -1.94
CA PRO A 154 24.96 40.65 -2.05
C PRO A 154 24.35 40.11 -0.76
N VAL A 155 23.98 41.02 0.15
CA VAL A 155 23.25 40.69 1.37
C VAL A 155 21.87 40.23 0.94
N TYR A 156 21.58 38.95 1.17
CA TYR A 156 20.27 38.39 0.92
C TYR A 156 19.26 39.13 1.80
N ASN A 157 18.48 40.02 1.19
CA ASN A 157 17.32 40.64 1.80
C ASN A 157 16.13 39.73 1.48
N PRO A 158 15.70 38.85 2.40
CA PRO A 158 14.52 38.04 2.17
C PRO A 158 13.35 38.98 1.90
N THR A 159 12.87 39.00 0.66
CA THR A 159 11.57 39.59 0.36
C THR A 159 10.57 38.96 1.33
N PRO A 160 9.70 39.75 2.00
CA PRO A 160 8.75 39.20 2.95
C PRO A 160 7.97 38.11 2.23
N ARG A 161 8.16 36.86 2.68
CA ARG A 161 7.57 35.69 2.03
C ARG A 161 6.09 35.98 1.88
N VAL A 162 5.62 36.04 0.62
CA VAL A 162 4.20 36.18 0.29
C VAL A 162 3.43 35.28 1.24
N ALA A 163 2.53 35.88 2.04
CA ALA A 163 1.88 35.24 3.18
C ALA A 163 1.59 33.77 2.85
N GLN A 164 2.32 32.87 3.51
CA GLN A 164 2.27 31.45 3.20
C GLN A 164 0.81 31.02 3.28
N LYS A 165 0.23 30.67 2.13
CA LYS A 165 -1.15 30.21 2.07
C LYS A 165 -1.26 29.03 3.04
N LYS A 166 -2.19 29.12 3.98
CA LYS A 166 -2.48 28.02 4.90
C LYS A 166 -2.75 26.78 4.06
N PHE A 167 -2.16 25.66 4.47
CA PHE A 167 -2.35 24.40 3.78
C PHE A 167 -3.84 24.07 3.67
N ASP A 168 -4.37 24.04 2.45
CA ASP A 168 -5.70 23.53 2.18
C ASP A 168 -5.61 22.14 1.56
N ALA A 169 -6.14 21.18 2.30
CA ALA A 169 -6.26 19.83 1.84
C ALA A 169 -7.12 19.72 0.56
N ALA A 170 -8.07 20.63 0.30
CA ALA A 170 -8.85 20.59 -0.94
C ALA A 170 -8.02 20.92 -2.18
N GLU A 171 -7.04 21.83 -2.05
CA GLU A 171 -6.23 22.35 -3.16
C GLU A 171 -4.93 21.55 -3.37
N GLU A 172 -4.51 20.77 -2.37
CA GLU A 172 -3.31 19.95 -2.45
C GLU A 172 -3.46 18.76 -3.42
N LEU A 173 -2.63 18.73 -4.46
CA LEU A 173 -2.60 17.72 -5.52
C LEU A 173 -1.61 16.57 -5.28
N ARG A 174 -0.78 16.64 -4.23
CA ARG A 174 0.16 15.56 -3.90
C ARG A 174 -0.55 14.22 -3.60
N TYR A 175 0.15 13.12 -3.89
CA TYR A 175 -0.34 11.74 -3.71
C TYR A 175 -0.89 11.53 -2.29
N ARG A 176 -2.21 11.35 -2.21
CA ARG A 176 -2.88 11.02 -0.95
C ARG A 176 -2.79 9.52 -0.73
N GLY A 177 -2.26 9.12 0.43
CA GLY A 177 -2.22 7.71 0.83
C GLY A 177 -3.62 7.15 1.10
N ALA A 178 -3.72 5.83 1.18
CA ALA A 178 -4.98 5.08 1.39
C ALA A 178 -5.70 5.38 2.71
N ALA A 179 -5.08 6.13 3.63
CA ALA A 179 -5.63 6.53 4.92
C ALA A 179 -5.83 8.05 5.04
N PHE A 180 -5.81 8.78 3.92
CA PHE A 180 -6.02 10.22 3.97
C PHE A 180 -7.49 10.55 4.31
N TYR A 181 -7.70 11.26 5.42
CA TYR A 181 -9.01 11.77 5.83
C TYR A 181 -8.97 13.30 5.95
N ARG A 182 -9.93 13.99 5.31
CA ARG A 182 -10.03 15.45 5.34
C ARG A 182 -11.07 15.88 6.38
N PHE A 183 -10.62 16.58 7.41
CA PHE A 183 -11.52 17.25 8.33
C PHE A 183 -12.12 18.51 7.72
N SER A 184 -13.31 18.87 8.21
CA SER A 184 -13.94 20.15 7.92
C SER A 184 -13.13 21.33 8.50
N THR A 185 -13.31 22.50 7.88
CA THR A 185 -12.75 23.77 8.38
C THR A 185 -13.51 24.27 9.59
N ASP A 186 -14.80 23.95 9.69
CA ASP A 186 -15.68 24.35 10.78
C ASP A 186 -15.36 23.57 12.06
N GLN A 187 -15.14 24.30 13.16
CA GLN A 187 -14.65 23.70 14.40
C GLN A 187 -15.61 22.65 14.98
N LEU A 188 -16.92 22.95 15.02
CA LEU A 188 -17.93 22.02 15.55
C LEU A 188 -18.05 20.73 14.73
N GLN A 189 -17.97 20.85 13.40
CA GLN A 189 -18.04 19.67 12.52
C GLN A 189 -16.76 18.84 12.63
N ARG A 190 -15.60 19.50 12.76
CA ARG A 190 -14.31 18.84 12.97
C ARG A 190 -14.31 18.05 14.27
N GLU A 191 -14.80 18.64 15.35
CA GLU A 191 -14.90 17.95 16.65
C GLU A 191 -15.80 16.70 16.57
N ARG A 192 -16.93 16.80 15.87
CA ARG A 192 -17.81 15.63 15.62
C ARG A 192 -17.09 14.54 14.83
N GLN A 193 -16.39 14.91 13.75
CA GLN A 193 -15.61 13.97 12.93
C GLN A 193 -14.48 13.31 13.74
N MET A 194 -13.80 14.09 14.59
CA MET A 194 -12.76 13.58 15.49
C MET A 194 -13.33 12.59 16.51
N ASN A 195 -14.49 12.91 17.09
CA ASN A 195 -15.16 12.03 18.04
C ASN A 195 -15.62 10.72 17.38
N GLU A 196 -16.17 10.79 16.17
CA GLU A 196 -16.55 9.60 15.40
C GLU A 196 -15.33 8.71 15.09
N LEU A 197 -14.23 9.31 14.64
CA LEU A 197 -12.98 8.59 14.36
C LEU A 197 -12.43 7.93 15.64
N ALA A 198 -12.47 8.63 16.77
CA ALA A 198 -12.06 8.09 18.06
C ALA A 198 -12.91 6.88 18.49
N GLN A 199 -14.22 6.93 18.25
CA GLN A 199 -15.13 5.81 18.50
C GLN A 199 -14.80 4.59 17.62
N GLN A 200 -14.54 4.80 16.33
CA GLN A 200 -14.14 3.74 15.40
C GLN A 200 -12.80 3.11 15.81
N HIS A 201 -11.84 3.92 16.24
CA HIS A 201 -10.56 3.46 16.77
C HIS A 201 -10.76 2.62 18.05
N ALA A 202 -11.55 3.11 19.01
CA ALA A 202 -11.86 2.39 20.24
C ALA A 202 -12.55 1.05 19.96
N HIS A 203 -13.51 1.03 19.03
CA HIS A 203 -14.20 -0.18 18.60
C HIS A 203 -13.24 -1.20 17.97
N THR A 204 -12.39 -0.77 17.05
CA THR A 204 -11.38 -1.63 16.40
C THR A 204 -10.39 -2.17 17.42
N HIS A 205 -9.95 -1.35 18.37
CA HIS A 205 -9.05 -1.76 19.44
C HIS A 205 -9.72 -2.75 20.41
N ALA A 206 -11.02 -2.57 20.71
CA ALA A 206 -11.79 -3.52 21.49
C ALA A 206 -11.93 -4.87 20.76
N ILE A 207 -12.21 -4.87 19.45
CA ILE A 207 -12.25 -6.10 18.65
C ILE A 207 -10.88 -6.78 18.64
N ARG A 208 -9.78 -6.04 18.41
CA ARG A 208 -8.43 -6.63 18.44
C ARG A 208 -8.10 -7.20 19.81
N SER A 209 -8.32 -6.45 20.88
CA SER A 209 -8.00 -6.91 22.23
C SER A 209 -8.85 -8.11 22.63
N THR A 210 -10.14 -8.16 22.26
CA THR A 210 -10.99 -9.33 22.52
C THR A 210 -10.61 -10.53 21.65
N ALA A 211 -10.23 -10.34 20.38
CA ALA A 211 -9.72 -11.41 19.53
C ALA A 211 -8.39 -11.97 20.04
N GLN A 212 -7.51 -11.11 20.56
CA GLN A 212 -6.26 -11.52 21.21
C GLN A 212 -6.56 -12.30 22.51
N ARG A 213 -7.44 -11.77 23.38
CA ARG A 213 -7.83 -12.41 24.65
C ARG A 213 -8.59 -13.72 24.48
N LYS A 214 -9.45 -13.84 23.46
CA LYS A 214 -10.22 -15.06 23.14
C LYS A 214 -9.38 -16.11 22.40
N GLY A 215 -8.05 -15.99 22.41
CA GLY A 215 -7.19 -17.00 21.83
C GLY A 215 -7.32 -17.06 20.31
N GLY A 216 -7.31 -15.92 19.62
CA GLY A 216 -7.20 -15.89 18.16
C GLY A 216 -6.07 -16.79 17.64
N MET A 217 -4.96 -16.89 18.39
CA MET A 217 -3.88 -17.86 18.14
C MET A 217 -4.23 -19.31 18.49
N SER A 218 -5.02 -19.59 19.53
CA SER A 218 -5.41 -20.96 19.88
C SER A 218 -6.41 -21.54 18.88
N LEU A 219 -7.41 -20.75 18.45
CA LEU A 219 -8.34 -21.13 17.38
C LEU A 219 -7.65 -21.30 16.03
N LEU A 220 -6.63 -20.49 15.74
CA LEU A 220 -5.83 -20.65 14.52
C LEU A 220 -4.97 -21.92 14.62
N LYS A 221 -4.35 -22.19 15.78
CA LYS A 221 -3.60 -23.44 16.04
C LYS A 221 -4.48 -24.68 15.94
N THR A 222 -5.70 -24.68 16.49
CA THR A 222 -6.62 -25.82 16.39
C THR A 222 -7.06 -26.04 14.95
N ARG A 223 -7.45 -24.99 14.22
CA ARG A 223 -7.79 -25.09 12.79
C ARG A 223 -6.62 -25.57 11.94
N LEU A 224 -5.40 -25.15 12.26
CA LEU A 224 -4.19 -25.59 11.56
C LEU A 224 -3.89 -27.07 11.84
N ALA A 225 -4.09 -27.53 13.08
CA ALA A 225 -3.98 -28.93 13.45
C ALA A 225 -5.04 -29.79 12.75
N GLU A 226 -6.30 -29.38 12.76
CA GLU A 226 -7.38 -30.06 12.02
C GLU A 226 -7.07 -30.16 10.51
N ARG A 227 -6.54 -29.08 9.92
CA ARG A 227 -6.11 -29.09 8.52
C ARG A 227 -4.92 -30.03 8.30
N ALA A 228 -3.96 -30.07 9.22
CA ALA A 228 -2.83 -30.99 9.15
C ALA A 228 -3.28 -32.45 9.19
N HIS A 229 -4.25 -32.80 10.05
CA HIS A 229 -4.86 -34.13 10.09
C HIS A 229 -5.55 -34.47 8.76
N LYS A 230 -6.40 -33.59 8.23
CA LYS A 230 -7.07 -33.83 6.94
C LYS A 230 -6.07 -34.04 5.79
N VAL A 231 -5.00 -33.25 5.76
CA VAL A 231 -3.93 -33.41 4.76
C VAL A 231 -3.17 -34.71 4.95
N HIS A 232 -2.94 -35.15 6.19
CA HIS A 232 -2.32 -36.44 6.48
C HIS A 232 -3.19 -37.60 6.00
N ASP A 233 -4.50 -37.56 6.28
CA ASP A 233 -5.46 -38.59 5.87
C ASP A 233 -5.57 -38.68 4.34
N GLU A 234 -5.67 -37.54 3.64
CA GLU A 234 -5.63 -37.51 2.18
C GLU A 234 -4.31 -38.05 1.60
N ARG A 235 -3.19 -37.78 2.26
CA ARG A 235 -1.89 -38.34 1.84
C ARG A 235 -1.83 -39.85 2.05
N LEU A 236 -2.35 -40.36 3.16
CA LEU A 236 -2.46 -41.80 3.39
C LEU A 236 -3.34 -42.46 2.33
N ARG A 237 -4.44 -41.80 1.94
CA ARG A 237 -5.34 -42.25 0.89
C ARG A 237 -4.68 -42.30 -0.49
N ILE A 238 -3.88 -41.30 -0.84
CA ILE A 238 -3.28 -41.18 -2.19
C ILE A 238 -1.97 -41.97 -2.33
N LEU A 239 -1.07 -41.89 -1.34
CA LEU A 239 0.30 -42.42 -1.42
C LEU A 239 0.47 -43.76 -0.69
N GLY A 240 -0.45 -44.12 0.21
CA GLY A 240 -0.31 -45.28 1.08
C GLY A 240 0.62 -45.05 2.29
N PRO A 241 0.50 -45.87 3.35
CA PRO A 241 1.14 -45.64 4.63
C PRO A 241 2.68 -45.74 4.58
N ALA A 242 3.21 -46.68 3.80
CA ALA A 242 4.67 -46.89 3.70
C ALA A 242 5.40 -45.68 3.09
N ALA A 243 4.84 -45.09 2.02
CA ALA A 243 5.43 -43.93 1.35
C ALA A 243 5.35 -42.66 2.22
N VAL A 244 4.25 -42.48 2.96
CA VAL A 244 4.11 -41.36 3.91
C VAL A 244 5.12 -41.49 5.06
N HIS A 245 5.36 -42.71 5.58
CA HIS A 245 6.33 -42.95 6.64
C HIS A 245 7.78 -42.73 6.17
N GLN A 246 8.15 -43.26 5.00
CA GLN A 246 9.48 -43.02 4.41
C GLN A 246 9.75 -41.52 4.18
N ARG A 247 8.72 -40.78 3.75
CA ARG A 247 8.82 -39.32 3.60
C ARG A 247 9.01 -38.62 4.95
N SER A 248 8.30 -39.03 6.00
CA SER A 248 8.48 -38.41 7.32
C SER A 248 9.87 -38.68 7.88
N GLN A 249 10.40 -39.90 7.71
CA GLN A 249 11.77 -40.25 8.10
C GLN A 249 12.80 -39.42 7.34
N ARG A 250 12.65 -39.25 6.01
CA ARG A 250 13.53 -38.37 5.22
C ARG A 250 13.51 -36.92 5.71
N ILE A 251 12.34 -36.38 6.05
CA ILE A 251 12.22 -35.02 6.58
C ILE A 251 12.89 -34.91 7.95
N GLN A 252 12.72 -35.90 8.82
CA GLN A 252 13.39 -35.93 10.12
C GLN A 252 14.91 -36.00 9.98
N GLN A 253 15.41 -36.86 9.08
CA GLN A 253 16.84 -36.96 8.78
C GLN A 253 17.40 -35.65 8.21
N ALA A 254 16.71 -35.01 7.27
CA ALA A 254 17.13 -33.72 6.73
C ALA A 254 17.14 -32.61 7.79
N ARG A 255 16.17 -32.62 8.72
CA ARG A 255 16.13 -31.66 9.84
C ARG A 255 17.27 -31.87 10.82
N LEU A 256 17.62 -33.12 11.13
CA LEU A 256 18.77 -33.44 11.97
C LEU A 256 20.08 -33.05 11.27
N ALA A 257 20.20 -33.29 9.97
CA ALA A 257 21.37 -32.89 9.19
C ALA A 257 21.55 -31.36 9.13
N ALA A 258 20.46 -30.58 9.06
CA ALA A 258 20.51 -29.12 9.06
C ALA A 258 20.88 -28.51 10.42
N LEU A 259 20.77 -29.27 11.52
CA LEU A 259 21.19 -28.84 12.86
C LEU A 259 22.67 -29.09 13.14
N LEU A 260 23.36 -29.86 12.28
CA LEU A 260 24.80 -30.02 12.34
C LEU A 260 25.47 -28.88 11.56
N PRO A 261 26.51 -28.23 12.12
CA PRO A 261 27.23 -27.18 11.41
C PRO A 261 27.88 -27.74 10.15
N PRO A 262 27.91 -26.99 9.04
CA PRO A 262 28.64 -27.41 7.85
C PRO A 262 30.13 -27.50 8.19
N THR A 263 30.73 -28.65 7.88
CA THR A 263 32.17 -28.94 8.03
C THR A 263 33.03 -28.13 7.10
#